data_AF-A0A7U4M1Y7-F1
#
_entry.id   AF-A0A7U4M1Y7-F1
#
_cell.length_a   1.000
_cell.length_b   1.000
_cell.length_c   1.000
_cell.angle_alpha   90.00
_cell.angle_beta   90.00
_cell.angle_gamma   90.00
#
_symmetry.space_group_name_H-M   'P 1'
#
loop_
_entity.id
_entity.type
_entity.pdbx_description
1 polymer ?
#
loop_
_entity_poly.entity_id
_entity_poly.type
_entity_poly.pdbx_seq_one_letter_code
_entity_poly.pdbx_strand_id
1 'polypeptide(L)'
;MGIFEDDEDDYGMDFMGRTPKSTYFETAKTANQNIVEQELEKMFRRLAVAEKMLEDRGLDEELEREIKATIVDQEIEDRINTVFIDLVSSIVTQCE
;
A
#
# COMPACT_ATOMS: atom_id res chain seq x y z
N MET A 1 7.72 23.14 31.72
CA MET A 1 8.69 22.11 31.29
C MET A 1 7.97 20.79 31.44
N GLY A 2 7.59 20.03 30.42
CA GLY A 2 7.74 20.19 28.97
C GLY A 2 6.39 20.37 28.27
N ILE A 3 6.50 20.77 27.00
CA ILE A 3 5.43 21.08 26.07
C ILE A 3 4.90 19.75 25.52
N PHE A 4 3.60 19.67 25.28
CA PHE A 4 2.98 18.66 24.42
C PHE A 4 3.44 18.95 22.99
N GLU A 5 4.58 18.40 22.60
CA GLU A 5 5.11 18.36 21.24
C GLU A 5 5.39 16.87 20.96
N ASP A 6 4.82 16.35 19.87
CA ASP A 6 4.97 15.00 19.26
C ASP A 6 3.69 14.13 19.14
N ASP A 7 2.52 14.73 18.93
CA ASP A 7 1.33 14.02 18.39
C ASP A 7 1.11 14.33 16.89
N GLU A 8 2.17 14.48 16.09
CA GLU A 8 2.06 14.66 14.62
C GLU A 8 2.74 13.54 13.79
N ASP A 9 3.54 12.66 14.38
CA ASP A 9 4.29 11.61 13.64
C ASP A 9 3.67 10.19 13.71
N ASP A 10 2.55 10.00 14.43
CA ASP A 10 2.04 8.66 14.77
C ASP A 10 0.99 8.08 13.80
N TYR A 11 0.51 8.85 12.81
CA TYR A 11 -0.53 8.40 11.87
C TYR A 11 -0.04 7.36 10.83
N GLY A 12 1.25 7.06 10.81
CA GLY A 12 1.88 6.16 9.84
C GLY A 12 2.64 4.99 10.46
N MET A 13 2.48 4.71 11.75
CA MET A 13 3.23 3.67 12.46
C MET A 13 2.31 2.56 12.99
N ASP A 14 2.79 1.31 12.96
CA ASP A 14 2.14 0.17 13.61
C ASP A 14 2.30 0.25 15.14
N PHE A 15 1.65 -0.66 15.88
CA PHE A 15 1.73 -0.73 17.35
C PHE A 15 3.17 -0.87 17.91
N MET A 16 4.17 -1.15 17.05
CA MET A 16 5.58 -1.27 17.41
C MET A 16 6.44 -0.10 16.88
N GLY A 17 5.82 0.98 16.36
CA GLY A 17 6.54 2.14 15.85
C GLY A 17 7.17 1.94 14.46
N ARG A 18 6.70 0.96 13.66
CA ARG A 18 7.19 0.71 12.29
C ARG A 18 6.20 1.18 11.25
N THR A 19 6.69 1.69 10.12
CA THR A 19 5.80 2.05 9.00
C THR A 19 5.15 0.80 8.39
N PRO A 20 3.90 0.87 7.86
CA PRO A 20 3.25 -0.20 7.14
C PRO A 20 4.13 -0.85 6.07
N LYS A 21 4.88 -0.02 5.33
CA LYS A 21 5.87 -0.46 4.35
C LYS A 21 6.93 -1.37 4.98
N SER A 22 7.55 -0.93 6.08
CA SER A 22 8.59 -1.72 6.76
C SER A 22 8.02 -3.04 7.29
N THR A 23 6.84 -2.98 7.92
CA THR A 23 6.15 -4.15 8.45
C THR A 23 5.81 -5.15 7.34
N TYR A 24 5.31 -4.68 6.19
CA TYR A 24 5.10 -5.53 5.02
C TYR A 24 6.39 -6.25 4.58
N PHE A 25 7.49 -5.52 4.38
CA PHE A 25 8.73 -6.14 3.88
C PHE A 25 9.33 -7.15 4.87
N GLU A 26 9.17 -6.95 6.18
CA GLU A 26 9.59 -7.91 7.20
C GLU A 26 8.70 -9.18 7.20
N THR A 27 7.38 -9.00 7.12
CA THR A 27 6.42 -10.10 6.99
C THR A 27 6.67 -10.91 5.72
N ALA A 28 6.86 -10.26 4.57
CA ALA A 28 7.09 -10.92 3.29
C ALA A 28 8.41 -11.73 3.25
N LYS A 29 9.44 -11.30 3.99
CA LYS A 29 10.71 -12.03 4.11
C LYS A 29 10.60 -13.33 4.92
N THR A 30 9.64 -13.41 5.83
CA THR A 30 9.53 -14.50 6.80
C THR A 30 8.37 -15.45 6.50
N ALA A 31 7.33 -14.97 5.82
CA ALA A 31 6.18 -15.76 5.40
C ALA A 31 6.50 -16.76 4.29
N ASN A 32 5.59 -17.70 4.07
CA ASN A 32 5.65 -18.64 2.96
C ASN A 32 5.61 -17.87 1.62
N GLN A 33 6.65 -18.04 0.80
CA GLN A 33 6.79 -17.29 -0.45
C GLN A 33 5.63 -17.53 -1.43
N ASN A 34 5.04 -18.72 -1.46
CA ASN A 34 3.87 -18.97 -2.31
C ASN A 34 2.66 -18.12 -1.90
N ILE A 35 2.48 -17.86 -0.60
CA ILE A 35 1.38 -16.99 -0.10
C ILE A 35 1.68 -15.55 -0.50
N VAL A 36 2.91 -15.07 -0.29
CA VAL A 36 3.32 -13.71 -0.66
C VAL A 36 3.12 -13.48 -2.16
N GLU A 37 3.56 -14.42 -3.01
CA GLU A 37 3.40 -14.35 -4.46
C GLU A 37 1.92 -14.32 -4.87
N GLN A 38 1.06 -15.14 -4.25
CA GLN A 38 -0.37 -15.15 -4.52
C GLN A 38 -1.05 -13.81 -4.16
N GLU A 39 -0.71 -13.22 -3.02
CA GLU A 39 -1.27 -11.92 -2.63
C GLU A 39 -0.77 -10.78 -3.54
N LEU A 40 0.50 -10.83 -3.95
CA LEU A 40 1.03 -9.90 -4.94
C LEU A 40 0.35 -10.06 -6.30
N GLU A 41 0.11 -11.29 -6.77
CA GLU A 41 -0.60 -11.53 -8.03
C GLU A 41 -2.02 -10.95 -7.98
N LYS A 42 -2.74 -11.11 -6.86
CA LYS A 42 -4.07 -10.50 -6.67
C LYS A 42 -4.02 -8.98 -6.76
N MET A 43 -3.01 -8.35 -6.17
CA MET A 43 -2.82 -6.90 -6.23
C MET A 43 -2.53 -6.44 -7.67
N PHE A 44 -1.60 -7.10 -8.38
CA PHE A 44 -1.31 -6.77 -9.77
C PHE A 44 -2.51 -7.00 -10.70
N ARG A 45 -3.28 -8.06 -10.46
CA ARG A 45 -4.52 -8.31 -11.22
C ARG A 45 -5.53 -7.18 -11.03
N ARG A 46 -5.68 -6.67 -9.81
CA ARG A 46 -6.55 -5.51 -9.53
C ARG A 46 -6.07 -4.24 -10.24
N LEU A 47 -4.76 -3.99 -10.28
CA LEU A 47 -4.17 -2.89 -11.04
C LEU A 47 -4.47 -3.01 -12.53
N ALA A 48 -4.18 -4.16 -13.14
CA ALA A 48 -4.41 -4.41 -14.56
C ALA A 48 -5.90 -4.27 -14.95
N VAL A 49 -6.82 -4.70 -14.08
CA VAL A 49 -8.26 -4.50 -14.30
C VAL A 49 -8.62 -3.02 -14.25
N ALA A 50 -8.08 -2.26 -13.30
CA ALA A 50 -8.33 -0.82 -13.19
C ALA A 50 -7.82 -0.07 -14.44
N GLU A 51 -6.59 -0.36 -14.88
CA GLU A 51 -6.03 0.20 -16.12
C GLU A 51 -6.92 -0.15 -17.33
N LYS A 52 -7.34 -1.41 -17.45
CA LYS A 52 -8.21 -1.83 -18.55
C LYS A 52 -9.55 -1.09 -18.57
N MET A 53 -10.15 -0.88 -17.39
CA MET A 53 -11.40 -0.12 -17.27
C MET A 53 -11.27 1.34 -17.70
N LEU A 54 -10.07 1.92 -17.60
CA LEU A 54 -9.78 3.30 -17.99
C LEU A 54 -9.54 3.40 -19.50
N GLU A 55 -8.80 2.45 -20.07
CA GLU A 55 -8.67 2.29 -21.53
C GLU A 55 -10.04 2.13 -22.21
N ASP A 56 -10.90 1.27 -21.67
CA ASP A 56 -12.24 1.01 -22.24
C ASP A 56 -13.15 2.25 -22.21
N ARG A 57 -12.80 3.25 -21.40
CA ARG A 57 -13.48 4.56 -21.32
C ARG A 57 -12.78 5.65 -22.13
N GLY A 58 -11.63 5.36 -22.75
CA GLY A 58 -10.80 6.33 -23.48
C GLY A 58 -10.15 7.38 -22.57
N LEU A 59 -9.86 7.02 -21.32
CA LEU A 59 -9.29 7.92 -20.30
C LEU A 59 -7.80 7.65 -20.02
N ASP A 60 -7.18 6.71 -20.72
CA ASP A 60 -5.81 6.25 -20.50
C ASP A 60 -4.77 7.37 -20.65
N GLU A 61 -4.81 8.14 -21.74
CA GLU A 61 -3.82 9.20 -21.98
C GLU A 61 -3.94 10.40 -21.03
N GLU A 62 -5.16 10.74 -20.61
CA GLU A 62 -5.43 11.84 -19.66
C GLU A 62 -4.97 11.43 -18.26
N LEU A 63 -5.29 10.21 -17.86
CA LEU A 63 -4.93 9.65 -16.57
C LEU A 63 -3.41 9.46 -16.42
N GLU A 64 -2.68 9.07 -17.47
CA GLU A 64 -1.22 9.02 -17.44
C GLU A 64 -0.56 10.36 -17.12
N ARG A 65 -1.20 11.47 -17.52
CA ARG A 65 -0.72 12.83 -17.16
C ARG A 65 -1.06 13.14 -15.71
N GLU A 66 -2.25 12.76 -15.26
CA GLU A 66 -2.70 12.96 -13.89
C GLU A 66 -1.87 12.16 -12.89
N ILE A 67 -1.58 10.88 -13.15
CA ILE A 67 -0.71 10.03 -12.33
C ILE A 67 0.64 10.71 -12.10
N LYS A 68 1.26 11.27 -13.15
CA LYS A 68 2.55 11.96 -13.05
C LYS A 68 2.48 13.23 -12.20
N ALA A 69 1.33 13.90 -12.18
CA ALA A 69 1.11 15.11 -11.39
C ALA A 69 0.84 14.79 -9.91
N THR A 70 0.18 13.66 -9.62
CA THR A 70 -0.33 13.32 -8.28
C THR A 70 0.59 12.36 -7.50
N ILE A 71 1.63 11.79 -8.12
CA ILE A 71 2.47 10.76 -7.49
C ILE A 71 3.20 11.19 -6.19
N VAL A 72 3.30 12.50 -5.93
CA VAL A 72 3.95 13.08 -4.73
C VAL A 72 2.91 13.65 -3.74
N ASP A 73 1.64 13.29 -3.90
CA ASP A 73 0.56 13.73 -3.02
C ASP A 73 0.51 12.88 -1.73
N GLN A 74 0.34 13.54 -0.59
CA GLN A 74 0.19 12.88 0.72
C GLN A 74 -1.01 11.91 0.75
N GLU A 75 -2.11 12.23 0.05
CA GLU A 75 -3.25 11.32 -0.06
C GLU A 75 -2.86 9.99 -0.73
N ILE A 76 -1.94 10.05 -1.71
CA ILE A 76 -1.41 8.85 -2.35
C ILE A 76 -0.51 8.07 -1.39
N GLU A 77 0.30 8.73 -0.57
CA GLU A 77 1.09 8.06 0.47
C GLU A 77 0.20 7.33 1.49
N ASP A 78 -0.88 7.96 1.95
CA ASP A 78 -1.83 7.35 2.89
C ASP A 78 -2.56 6.14 2.28
N ARG A 79 -2.90 6.23 0.99
CA ARG A 79 -3.46 5.10 0.23
C ARG A 79 -2.45 3.97 0.08
N ILE A 80 -1.19 4.26 -0.18
CA ILE A 80 -0.11 3.26 -0.24
C ILE A 80 0.06 2.58 1.12
N ASN A 81 0.04 3.34 2.22
CA ASN A 81 0.09 2.79 3.57
C ASN A 81 -1.05 1.82 3.84
N THR A 82 -2.27 2.16 3.42
CA THR A 82 -3.44 1.27 3.51
C THR A 82 -3.22 -0.04 2.74
N VAL A 83 -2.67 0.03 1.52
CA VAL A 83 -2.37 -1.17 0.71
C VAL A 83 -1.34 -2.07 1.42
N PHE A 84 -0.32 -1.49 2.06
CA PHE A 84 0.64 -2.28 2.83
C PHE A 84 0.01 -2.98 4.03
N ILE A 85 -0.89 -2.30 4.77
CA ILE A 85 -1.62 -2.90 5.89
C ILE A 85 -2.48 -4.08 5.40
N ASP A 86 -3.20 -3.90 4.31
CA ASP A 86 -4.05 -4.95 3.72
C ASP A 86 -3.23 -6.17 3.29
N LEU A 87 -2.06 -5.95 2.68
CA LEU A 87 -1.15 -7.03 2.29
C LEU A 87 -0.60 -7.80 3.51
N VAL A 88 -0.20 -7.10 4.58
CA VAL A 88 0.24 -7.74 5.83
C VAL A 88 -0.89 -8.61 6.40
N SER A 89 -2.09 -8.04 6.52
CA SER A 89 -3.27 -8.76 7.02
C SER A 89 -3.58 -10.02 6.20
N SER A 90 -3.52 -9.91 4.87
CA SER A 90 -3.81 -11.01 3.95
C SER A 90 -2.78 -12.13 4.03
N ILE A 91 -1.49 -11.80 4.21
CA ILE A 91 -0.41 -12.80 4.37
C ILE A 91 -0.52 -13.48 5.73
N VAL A 92 -0.69 -12.72 6.82
CA VAL A 92 -0.73 -13.26 8.19
C VAL A 92 -1.92 -14.18 8.39
N THR A 93 -3.11 -13.79 7.90
CA THR A 93 -4.34 -14.60 8.04
C THR A 93 -4.24 -15.98 7.37
N GLN A 94 -3.38 -16.13 6.37
CA GLN A 94 -3.15 -17.41 5.68
C GLN A 94 -2.02 -18.25 6.30
N CYS A 95 -1.30 -17.68 7.27
CA CYS A 95 -0.28 -18.38 8.04
C CYS A 95 -0.82 -18.95 9.37
N GLU A 96 -2.03 -18.58 9.78
CA GLU A 96 -2.78 -19.16 10.90
C GLU A 96 -3.46 -20.49 10.53
#